data_AF-G7L2D1-F1
#
_entry.id   AF-G7L2D1-F1
#
_cell.length_a   1.000
_cell.length_b   1.000
_cell.length_c   1.000
_cell.angle_alpha   90.00
_cell.angle_beta   90.00
_cell.angle_gamma   90.00
#
_symmetry.space_group_name_H-M   'P 1'
#
loop_
_entity.id
_entity.type
_entity.pdbx_description
1 polymer ?
#
loop_
_entity_poly.entity_id
_entity_poly.type
_entity_poly.pdbx_seq_one_letter_code
_entity_poly.pdbx_strand_id
1 'polypeptide(L)'
;MSSQRNSRDSKLKEKQINDLVSRLQLLLPQLNQRNNSRQSASKILQETLNHIRRLQKEVEDLSERLTQLMDSVDINDNDRRTLENFFQY
;
A
#
# COMPACT_ATOMS: atom_id res chain seq x y z
N MET A 1 -11.50 -20.86 37.07
CA MET A 1 -12.35 -20.45 35.92
C MET A 1 -11.71 -19.37 35.02
N SER A 2 -10.42 -19.04 35.14
CA SER A 2 -9.77 -18.02 34.29
C SER A 2 -9.26 -18.53 32.93
N SER A 3 -8.97 -19.82 32.77
CA SER A 3 -8.44 -20.36 31.50
C SER A 3 -9.44 -20.34 30.35
N GLN A 4 -10.74 -20.44 30.64
CA GLN A 4 -11.80 -20.42 29.62
C GLN A 4 -11.98 -19.02 28.99
N ARG A 5 -11.74 -17.95 29.75
CA ARG A 5 -11.84 -16.56 29.26
C ARG A 5 -10.70 -16.22 28.31
N ASN A 6 -9.47 -16.62 28.62
CA ASN A 6 -8.30 -16.39 27.76
C ASN A 6 -8.41 -17.08 26.40
N SER A 7 -9.02 -18.28 26.34
CA SER A 7 -9.22 -19.00 25.07
C SER A 7 -10.23 -18.31 24.14
N ARG A 8 -11.22 -17.60 24.67
CA ARG A 8 -12.19 -16.85 23.85
C ARG A 8 -11.60 -15.55 23.31
N ASP A 9 -10.82 -14.85 24.11
CA ASP A 9 -10.18 -13.59 23.73
C ASP A 9 -9.11 -13.81 22.63
N SER A 10 -8.29 -14.85 22.78
CA SER A 10 -7.32 -15.25 21.74
C SER A 10 -7.98 -15.58 20.39
N LYS A 11 -9.10 -16.31 20.38
CA LYS A 11 -9.86 -16.60 19.14
C LYS A 11 -10.44 -15.35 18.47
N LEU A 12 -10.87 -14.36 19.26
CA LEU A 12 -11.36 -13.09 18.72
C LEU A 12 -10.22 -12.30 18.05
N LYS A 13 -9.05 -12.24 18.69
CA LYS A 13 -7.85 -11.61 18.10
C LYS A 13 -7.41 -12.32 16.83
N GLU A 14 -7.40 -13.64 16.81
CA GLU A 14 -7.05 -14.43 15.61
C GLU A 14 -8.02 -14.15 14.45
N LYS A 15 -9.32 -14.04 14.73
CA LYS A 15 -10.32 -13.66 13.73
C LYS A 15 -10.08 -12.25 13.16
N GLN A 16 -9.74 -11.28 14.02
CA GLN A 16 -9.41 -9.92 13.59
C GLN A 16 -8.14 -9.87 12.72
N ILE A 17 -7.10 -10.61 13.10
CA ILE A 17 -5.86 -10.73 12.31
C ILE A 17 -6.18 -11.31 10.93
N ASN A 18 -6.98 -12.38 10.87
CA ASN A 18 -7.37 -13.01 9.60
C ASN A 18 -8.22 -12.07 8.72
N ASP A 19 -9.11 -11.26 9.31
CA ASP A 19 -9.88 -10.27 8.55
C ASP A 19 -8.96 -9.20 7.95
N LEU A 20 -8.00 -8.70 8.74
CA LEU A 20 -7.03 -7.71 8.26
C LEU A 20 -6.16 -8.27 7.12
N VAL A 21 -5.65 -9.49 7.27
CA VAL A 21 -4.86 -10.17 6.24
C VAL A 21 -5.68 -10.37 4.96
N SER A 22 -6.97 -10.73 5.09
CA SER A 22 -7.87 -10.88 3.94
C SER A 22 -8.11 -9.55 3.21
N ARG A 23 -8.26 -8.45 3.95
CA ARG A 23 -8.37 -7.10 3.36
C ARG A 23 -7.08 -6.69 2.65
N LEU A 24 -5.91 -6.94 3.24
CA LEU A 24 -4.63 -6.69 2.59
C LEU A 24 -4.49 -7.48 1.29
N GLN A 25 -4.90 -8.74 1.27
CA GLN A 25 -4.86 -9.57 0.07
C GLN A 25 -5.68 -8.98 -1.08
N LEU A 26 -6.88 -8.45 -0.81
CA LEU A 26 -7.73 -7.82 -1.83
C LEU A 26 -7.11 -6.57 -2.47
N LEU A 27 -6.25 -5.86 -1.73
CA LEU A 27 -5.57 -4.67 -2.20
C LEU A 27 -4.31 -4.99 -3.02
N LEU A 28 -3.90 -6.26 -3.11
CA LEU A 28 -2.66 -6.64 -3.78
C LEU A 28 -2.90 -7.10 -5.22
N PRO A 29 -2.46 -6.34 -6.24
CA PRO A 29 -2.72 -6.67 -7.64
C PRO A 29 -2.11 -8.03 -8.05
N GLN A 30 -0.97 -8.39 -7.47
CA GLN A 30 -0.27 -9.65 -7.75
C GLN A 30 -0.97 -10.87 -7.14
N LEU A 31 -1.73 -10.67 -6.06
CA LEU A 31 -2.48 -11.74 -5.41
C LEU A 31 -3.86 -11.93 -6.03
N ASN A 32 -4.44 -10.85 -6.57
CA ASN A 32 -5.70 -10.90 -7.32
C ASN A 32 -5.56 -11.65 -8.66
N GLN A 33 -4.39 -11.62 -9.31
CA GLN A 33 -4.15 -12.33 -10.58
C GLN A 33 -3.93 -13.84 -10.39
N ARG A 34 -3.46 -14.26 -9.21
CA ARG A 34 -3.03 -15.64 -8.96
C ARG A 34 -4.09 -16.35 -8.12
N ASN A 35 -5.23 -16.64 -8.76
CA ASN A 35 -6.32 -17.53 -8.32
C ASN A 35 -6.17 -18.06 -6.88
N ASN A 36 -6.69 -17.32 -5.89
CA ASN A 36 -7.14 -17.71 -4.54
C ASN A 36 -6.49 -18.92 -3.83
N SER A 37 -5.24 -19.26 -4.13
CA SER A 37 -4.51 -20.27 -3.39
C SER A 37 -4.28 -19.70 -2.01
N ARG A 38 -4.74 -20.40 -0.96
CA ARG A 38 -4.63 -19.96 0.44
C ARG A 38 -3.18 -19.60 0.75
N GLN A 39 -2.85 -18.31 0.73
CA GLN A 39 -1.50 -17.82 1.00
C GLN A 39 -1.32 -17.66 2.51
N SER A 40 -0.10 -17.88 2.99
CA SER A 40 0.21 -17.62 4.39
C SER A 40 0.14 -16.11 4.68
N ALA A 41 -0.24 -15.75 5.91
CA ALA A 41 -0.27 -14.35 6.34
C ALA A 41 1.10 -13.65 6.16
N SER A 42 2.20 -14.36 6.42
CA SER A 42 3.55 -13.84 6.22
C SER A 42 3.82 -13.48 4.75
N LYS A 43 3.37 -14.30 3.80
CA LYS A 43 3.51 -14.00 2.38
C LYS A 43 2.67 -12.80 1.96
N ILE A 44 1.44 -12.71 2.44
CA ILE A 44 0.57 -11.55 2.17
C ILE A 44 1.21 -10.27 2.67
N LEU A 45 1.72 -10.26 3.91
CA LEU A 45 2.41 -9.09 4.49
C LEU A 45 3.67 -8.72 3.70
N GLN A 46 4.46 -9.70 3.26
CA GLN A 46 5.64 -9.45 2.44
C GLN A 46 5.26 -8.83 1.10
N GLU A 47 4.21 -9.34 0.44
CA GLU A 47 3.71 -8.76 -0.80
C GLU A 47 3.12 -7.36 -0.59
N THR A 48 2.48 -7.11 0.56
CA THR A 48 2.05 -5.75 0.94
C THR A 48 3.23 -4.79 1.02
N LEU A 49 4.30 -5.18 1.72
CA LEU A 49 5.51 -4.34 1.81
C LEU A 49 6.15 -4.11 0.45
N ASN A 50 6.22 -5.14 -0.39
CA ASN A 50 6.75 -5.01 -1.75
C ASN A 50 5.87 -4.10 -2.61
N HIS A 51 4.55 -4.19 -2.48
CA HIS A 51 3.63 -3.35 -3.24
C HIS A 51 3.74 -1.88 -2.84
N ILE A 52 3.82 -1.59 -1.53
CA ILE A 52 4.04 -0.23 -1.04
C ILE A 52 5.34 0.34 -1.60
N ARG A 53 6.44 -0.42 -1.57
CA ARG A 53 7.73 0.02 -2.14
C ARG A 53 7.64 0.31 -3.63
N ARG A 54 6.93 -0.52 -4.40
CA ARG A 54 6.71 -0.28 -5.83
C ARG A 54 5.90 0.99 -6.07
N LEU A 55 4.81 1.20 -5.32
CA LEU A 55 3.99 2.41 -5.44
C LEU A 55 4.80 3.66 -5.08
N GLN A 56 5.59 3.63 -4.01
CA GLN A 56 6.46 4.75 -3.65
C GLN A 56 7.43 5.09 -4.78
N LYS A 57 8.08 4.07 -5.37
CA LYS A 57 8.94 4.28 -6.52
C LYS A 57 8.19 4.82 -7.75
N GLU A 58 7.02 4.29 -8.06
CA GLU A 58 6.20 4.79 -9.16
C GLU A 58 5.82 6.27 -8.96
N VAL A 59 5.50 6.66 -7.72
CA VAL A 59 5.26 8.07 -7.36
C VAL A 59 6.52 8.91 -7.58
N GLU A 60 7.69 8.46 -7.12
CA GLU A 60 8.97 9.16 -7.34
C GLU A 60 9.29 9.32 -8.84
N ASP A 61 9.23 8.23 -9.60
CA ASP A 61 9.53 8.22 -11.05
C ASP A 61 8.54 9.11 -11.84
N LEU A 62 7.25 9.07 -11.49
CA LEU A 62 6.22 9.92 -12.10
C LEU A 62 6.43 11.40 -11.73
N SER A 63 6.83 11.67 -10.50
CA SER A 63 7.10 13.04 -10.02
C SER A 63 8.27 13.63 -10.79
N GLU A 64 9.39 12.90 -10.91
CA GLU A 64 10.55 13.35 -11.68
C GLU A 64 10.20 13.61 -13.15
N ARG A 65 9.48 12.68 -13.78
CA ARG A 65 9.05 12.83 -15.17
C ARG A 65 8.13 14.05 -15.36
N LEU A 66 7.25 14.33 -14.39
CA LEU A 66 6.41 15.52 -14.44
C LEU A 66 7.26 16.78 -14.35
N THR A 67 8.21 16.87 -13.42
CA THR A 67 9.15 18.00 -13.31
C THR A 67 9.90 18.23 -14.63
N GLN A 68 10.43 17.18 -15.24
CA GLN A 68 11.12 17.29 -16.54
C GLN A 68 10.20 17.79 -17.65
N LEU A 69 8.96 17.31 -17.70
CA LEU A 69 7.95 17.80 -18.66
C LEU A 69 7.65 19.28 -18.41
N MET A 70 7.57 19.72 -17.16
CA MET A 70 7.33 21.11 -16.81
C MET A 70 8.48 22.02 -17.20
N ASP A 71 9.72 21.58 -17.07
CA ASP A 71 10.89 22.35 -17.53
C ASP A 71 10.93 22.45 -19.07
N SER A 72 10.32 21.48 -19.76
CA SER A 72 10.27 21.44 -21.24
C SER A 72 9.13 22.24 -21.87
N VAL A 73 8.08 22.55 -21.10
CA VAL A 73 6.91 23.31 -21.55
C VAL A 73 7.00 24.71 -20.93
N ASP A 74 6.72 25.78 -21.69
CA ASP A 74 6.55 27.13 -21.15
C ASP A 74 5.28 27.19 -20.27
N ILE A 75 5.32 26.53 -19.12
CA ILE A 75 4.26 26.57 -18.13
C ILE A 75 4.42 27.88 -17.37
N ASN A 76 3.32 28.61 -17.21
CA ASN A 76 3.34 29.88 -16.50
C ASN A 76 3.87 29.69 -15.07
N ASP A 77 4.67 30.63 -14.59
CA ASP A 77 5.37 30.57 -13.29
C ASP A 77 4.43 30.27 -12.10
N ASN A 78 3.16 30.64 -12.24
CA ASN A 78 2.13 30.41 -11.23
C ASN A 78 1.75 28.92 -11.09
N ASP A 79 1.55 28.24 -12.22
CA ASP A 79 1.23 26.80 -12.22
C ASP A 79 2.44 25.98 -11.73
N ARG A 80 3.65 26.42 -12.08
CA ARG A 80 4.91 25.85 -11.58
C ARG A 80 4.99 25.88 -10.05
N ARG A 81 4.70 27.04 -9.44
CA ARG A 81 4.74 27.22 -7.98
C ARG A 81 3.69 26.39 -7.24
N THR A 82 2.49 26.23 -7.79
CA THR A 82 1.45 25.41 -7.15
C THR A 82 1.85 23.94 -7.08
N LEU A 83 2.53 23.43 -8.11
CA LEU A 83 3.01 22.05 -8.16
C LEU A 83 4.22 21.80 -7.26
N GLU A 84 5.19 22.72 -7.18
CA GLU A 84 6.32 22.56 -6.23
C GLU A 84 5.85 22.44 -4.78
N ASN A 85 4.83 23.21 -4.40
CA ASN A 85 4.24 23.10 -3.05
C ASN A 85 3.59 21.72 -2.80
N PHE A 86 3.12 21.05 -3.84
CA PHE A 86 2.55 19.70 -3.73
C PHE A 86 3.63 18.63 -3.50
N PHE A 87 4.86 18.83 -3.99
CA PHE A 87 5.96 17.87 -3.86
C PHE A 87 6.78 18.02 -2.58
N GLN A 88 6.56 19.08 -1.79
CA GLN A 88 7.30 19.34 -0.55
C GLN A 88 6.71 18.69 0.72
N TYR A 89 5.65 17.89 0.60
CA TYR A 89 5.01 17.19 1.72
C TYR A 89 5.34 15.68 1.73
#